data_AF-A0A0A3IXJ0-F1
#
_entry.id   AF-A0A0A3IXJ0-F1
#
_cell.length_a   1.000
_cell.length_b   1.000
_cell.length_c   1.000
_cell.angle_alpha   90.00
_cell.angle_beta   90.00
_cell.angle_gamma   90.00
#
_symmetry.space_group_name_H-M   'P 1'
#
loop_
_entity.id
_entity.type
_entity.pdbx_description
1 polymer ?
#
loop_
_entity_poly.entity_id
_entity_poly.type
_entity_poly.pdbx_seq_one_letter_code
_entity_poly.pdbx_strand_id
1 'polypeptide(L)'
;MNFFRGDAHKIYLRLKKNPNNIRESKYLKDFEEVREFYKTIESDVLKLIFYRLIKEKNGSGMIPIYVSSIPFLFLILSQNLQKILSSGRNWLIFILIYLLGITFCLFLHFREKAWAASHIEIIQDILKERNEQVVEKIID
;
A
#
# COMPACT_ATOMS: atom_id res chain seq x y z
N MET A 1 9.05 -23.29 6.72
CA MET A 1 8.82 -21.99 6.07
C MET A 1 8.53 -20.98 7.18
N ASN A 2 9.48 -20.10 7.53
CA ASN A 2 9.34 -19.24 8.72
C ASN A 2 8.40 -18.06 8.43
N PHE A 3 7.20 -18.10 9.00
CA PHE A 3 6.18 -17.05 8.91
C PHE A 3 6.58 -15.74 9.60
N PHE A 4 7.63 -15.73 10.45
CA PHE A 4 8.08 -14.57 11.23
C PHE A 4 9.01 -13.60 10.49
N ARG A 5 9.32 -13.83 9.21
CA ARG A 5 10.26 -12.99 8.46
C ARG A 5 9.49 -11.99 7.60
N GLY A 6 9.79 -10.70 7.75
CA GLY A 6 9.19 -9.63 6.94
C GLY A 6 9.50 -9.76 5.45
N ASP A 7 8.72 -9.08 4.61
CA ASP A 7 8.78 -9.23 3.15
C ASP A 7 10.14 -8.86 2.56
N ALA A 8 10.83 -7.85 3.11
CA ALA A 8 12.20 -7.51 2.73
C ALA A 8 13.18 -8.68 2.92
N HIS A 9 13.05 -9.42 4.03
CA HIS A 9 13.90 -10.59 4.28
C HIS A 9 13.55 -11.76 3.36
N LYS A 10 12.28 -11.92 2.98
CA LYS A 10 11.89 -12.90 1.96
C LYS A 10 12.48 -12.56 0.60
N ILE A 11 12.49 -11.28 0.21
CA ILE A 11 13.13 -10.80 -1.03
C ILE A 11 14.63 -11.09 -0.97
N TYR A 12 15.31 -10.71 0.11
CA TYR A 12 16.73 -11.00 0.30
C TYR A 12 17.05 -12.48 0.14
N LEU A 13 16.31 -13.37 0.79
CA LEU A 13 16.52 -14.81 0.69
C LEU A 13 16.30 -15.36 -0.73
N ARG A 14 15.38 -14.77 -1.50
CA ARG A 14 15.16 -15.16 -2.90
C ARG A 14 16.29 -14.70 -3.80
N LEU A 15 16.72 -13.44 -3.68
CA LEU A 15 17.83 -12.90 -4.45
C LEU A 15 19.14 -13.62 -4.12
N LYS A 16 19.36 -13.94 -2.84
CA LYS A 16 20.53 -14.71 -2.38
C LYS A 16 20.61 -16.11 -2.98
N LYS A 17 19.48 -16.76 -3.31
CA LYS A 17 19.48 -18.12 -3.87
C LYS A 17 20.03 -18.17 -5.29
N ASN A 18 19.79 -17.13 -6.10
CA ASN A 18 20.22 -17.06 -7.49
C ASN A 18 21.00 -15.76 -7.74
N PRO A 19 22.22 -15.62 -7.18
CA PRO A 19 22.99 -14.38 -7.25
C PRO A 19 23.37 -13.98 -8.69
N ASN A 20 23.54 -14.96 -9.58
CA ASN A 20 23.95 -14.71 -10.97
C ASN A 20 22.80 -14.16 -11.85
N ASN A 21 21.54 -14.40 -11.45
CA ASN A 21 20.35 -14.00 -12.23
C ASN A 21 19.49 -12.99 -11.44
N ILE A 22 20.11 -12.19 -10.57
CA ILE A 22 19.40 -11.19 -9.75
C ILE A 22 18.56 -10.26 -10.64
N ARG A 23 19.12 -9.77 -11.74
CA ARG A 23 18.42 -8.87 -12.68
C ARG A 23 17.22 -9.52 -13.37
N GLU A 24 17.23 -10.85 -13.53
CA GLU A 24 16.13 -11.60 -14.14
C GLU A 24 15.03 -11.96 -13.13
N SER A 25 15.22 -11.62 -11.85
CA SER A 25 14.20 -11.80 -10.83
C SER A 25 12.96 -11.00 -11.20
N LYS A 26 11.82 -11.70 -11.35
CA LYS A 26 10.51 -11.08 -11.61
C LYS A 26 10.23 -9.90 -10.67
N TYR A 27 10.65 -10.00 -9.40
CA TYR A 27 10.48 -8.95 -8.40
C TYR A 27 11.21 -7.65 -8.75
N LEU A 28 12.39 -7.73 -9.38
CA LEU A 28 13.14 -6.55 -9.78
C LEU A 28 12.71 -6.04 -11.15
N LYS A 29 12.29 -6.96 -12.03
CA LYS A 29 11.80 -6.63 -13.37
C LYS A 29 10.58 -5.71 -13.33
N ASP A 30 9.63 -5.96 -12.42
CA ASP A 30 8.45 -5.10 -12.27
C ASP A 30 8.84 -3.64 -11.95
N PHE A 31 9.86 -3.43 -11.09
CA PHE A 31 10.35 -2.08 -10.76
C PHE A 31 11.23 -1.49 -11.86
N GLU A 32 11.97 -2.31 -12.59
CA GLU A 32 12.74 -1.89 -13.77
C GLU A 32 11.81 -1.37 -14.86
N GLU A 33 10.72 -2.08 -15.17
CA GLU A 33 9.71 -1.66 -16.14
C GLU A 33 9.07 -0.32 -15.75
N VAL A 34 8.72 -0.13 -14.48
CA VAL A 34 8.20 1.15 -13.96
C VAL A 34 9.23 2.27 -14.09
N ARG A 35 10.49 2.01 -13.74
CA ARG A 35 11.57 3.00 -13.85
C ARG A 35 11.82 3.40 -15.29
N GLU A 36 11.90 2.44 -16.21
CA GLU A 36 12.11 2.72 -17.63
C GLU A 36 10.93 3.50 -18.22
N PHE A 37 9.69 3.21 -17.82
CA PHE A 37 8.55 4.04 -18.18
C PHE A 37 8.75 5.50 -17.75
N TYR A 38 9.05 5.76 -16.48
CA TYR A 38 9.22 7.14 -16.00
C TYR A 38 10.41 7.87 -16.62
N LYS A 39 11.46 7.15 -17.03
CA LYS A 39 12.59 7.75 -17.76
C LYS A 39 12.19 8.32 -19.12
N THR A 40 11.13 7.81 -19.75
CA THR A 40 10.64 8.34 -21.03
C THR A 40 9.86 9.65 -20.90
N ILE A 41 9.47 10.05 -19.68
CA ILE A 41 8.63 11.22 -19.43
C ILE A 41 9.51 12.46 -19.19
N GLU A 42 9.12 13.60 -19.76
CA GLU A 42 9.74 14.92 -19.52
C GLU A 42 9.62 15.34 -18.05
N SER A 43 10.62 16.05 -17.54
CA SER A 43 10.74 16.28 -16.10
C SER A 43 9.65 17.17 -15.51
N ASP A 44 9.09 18.09 -16.30
CA ASP A 44 7.95 18.93 -15.91
C ASP A 44 6.68 18.11 -15.68
N VAL A 45 6.35 17.20 -16.61
CA VAL A 45 5.25 16.25 -16.48
C VAL A 45 5.50 15.27 -15.34
N LEU A 46 6.75 14.80 -15.21
CA LEU A 46 7.15 13.88 -14.16
C LEU A 46 6.98 14.49 -12.75
N LYS A 47 7.27 15.80 -12.61
CA LYS A 47 6.99 16.57 -11.39
C LYS A 47 5.49 16.66 -11.07
N LEU A 48 4.64 16.85 -12.08
CA LEU A 48 3.18 16.85 -11.89
C LEU A 48 2.68 15.49 -11.40
N ILE A 49 3.20 14.40 -11.97
CA ILE A 49 2.90 13.03 -11.53
C ILE A 49 3.35 12.84 -10.08
N PHE A 50 4.57 13.27 -9.74
CA PHE A 50 5.10 13.23 -8.38
C PHE A 50 4.18 13.94 -7.38
N TYR A 51 3.78 15.19 -7.65
CA TYR A 51 2.89 15.93 -6.75
C TYR A 51 1.53 15.26 -6.58
N ARG A 52 0.99 14.65 -7.65
CA ARG A 52 -0.25 13.90 -7.57
C ARG A 52 -0.11 12.64 -6.70
N LEU A 53 0.99 11.91 -6.82
CA LEU A 53 1.27 10.73 -6.00
C LEU A 53 1.47 11.10 -4.53
N ILE A 54 2.11 12.23 -4.22
CA ILE A 54 2.22 12.74 -2.85
C ILE A 54 0.86 13.09 -2.28
N LYS A 55 0.03 13.78 -3.06
CA LYS A 55 -1.35 14.11 -2.66
C LYS A 55 -2.15 12.84 -2.33
N GLU A 56 -2.05 11.81 -3.15
CA GLU A 56 -2.74 10.53 -2.91
C GLU A 56 -2.17 9.77 -1.71
N LYS A 57 -0.84 9.69 -1.57
CA LYS A 57 -0.17 9.09 -0.40
C LYS A 57 -0.66 9.73 0.90
N ASN A 58 -0.75 11.06 0.94
CA ASN A 58 -1.20 11.80 2.12
C ASN A 58 -2.73 11.69 2.32
N GLY A 59 -3.52 11.70 1.25
CA GLY A 59 -4.98 11.55 1.31
C GLY A 59 -5.46 10.17 1.74
N SER A 60 -4.66 9.13 1.51
CA SER A 60 -4.97 7.74 1.90
C SER A 60 -5.17 7.56 3.42
N GLY A 61 -4.65 8.48 4.25
CA GLY A 61 -4.75 8.42 5.71
C GLY A 61 -6.17 8.46 6.29
N MET A 62 -7.19 8.79 5.48
CA MET A 62 -8.58 8.78 5.95
C MET A 62 -9.20 7.38 6.05
N ILE A 63 -8.69 6.38 5.32
CA ILE A 63 -9.26 5.01 5.32
C ILE A 63 -9.27 4.38 6.73
N PRO A 64 -8.15 4.41 7.51
CA PRO A 64 -8.16 3.92 8.89
C PRO A 64 -9.21 4.59 9.80
N ILE A 65 -9.49 5.88 9.59
CA ILE A 65 -10.48 6.64 10.37
C ILE A 65 -11.91 6.18 10.06
N TYR A 66 -12.22 5.94 8.78
CA TYR A 66 -13.52 5.40 8.40
C TYR A 66 -13.72 3.98 8.92
N VAL A 67 -12.69 3.14 8.85
CA VAL A 67 -12.73 1.76 9.37
C VAL A 67 -12.91 1.74 10.90
N SER A 68 -12.25 2.64 11.64
CA SER A 68 -12.40 2.72 13.10
C SER A 68 -13.75 3.26 13.56
N SER A 69 -14.51 3.90 12.66
CA SER A 69 -15.86 4.41 12.94
C SER A 69 -16.95 3.33 12.84
N ILE A 70 -16.68 2.19 12.17
CA ILE A 70 -17.65 1.10 11.96
C ILE A 70 -18.21 0.51 13.27
N PRO A 71 -17.41 0.23 14.32
CA PRO A 71 -17.94 -0.21 15.62
C PRO A 71 -19.00 0.73 16.20
N PHE A 72 -18.81 2.05 16.05
CA PHE A 72 -19.75 3.05 16.55
C PHE A 72 -21.06 3.03 15.78
N LEU A 73 -21.02 2.82 14.45
CA LEU A 73 -22.22 2.61 13.65
C LEU A 73 -22.98 1.35 14.07
N PHE A 74 -22.27 0.26 14.37
CA PHE A 74 -22.90 -0.96 14.89
C PHE A 74 -23.54 -0.74 16.26
N LEU A 75 -22.95 0.10 17.10
CA LEU A 75 -23.54 0.45 18.40
C LEU A 75 -24.84 1.25 18.22
N ILE A 76 -24.87 2.22 17.31
CA ILE A 76 -26.07 3.00 16.98
C ILE A 76 -27.18 2.09 16.44
N LEU A 77 -26.82 1.08 15.64
CA LEU A 77 -27.76 0.13 15.03
C LEU A 77 -27.96 -1.15 15.86
N SER A 78 -27.49 -1.17 17.11
CA SER A 78 -27.36 -2.37 17.94
C SER A 78 -28.66 -3.15 18.09
N GLN A 79 -29.81 -2.49 18.26
CA GLN A 79 -31.10 -3.18 18.39
C GLN A 79 -31.51 -3.94 17.12
N ASN A 80 -31.24 -3.36 15.94
CA ASN A 80 -31.54 -4.00 14.67
C ASN A 80 -30.56 -5.13 14.36
N LEU A 81 -29.26 -4.90 14.65
CA LEU A 81 -28.23 -5.92 14.58
C LEU A 81 -28.55 -7.09 15.50
N GLN A 82 -28.97 -6.83 16.74
CA GLN A 82 -29.31 -7.87 17.70
C GLN A 82 -30.46 -8.74 17.18
N LYS A 83 -31.52 -8.16 16.61
CA LYS A 83 -32.61 -8.94 16.00
C LYS A 83 -32.11 -9.92 14.91
N ILE A 84 -31.14 -9.49 14.10
CA ILE A 84 -30.56 -10.30 13.02
C ILE A 84 -29.57 -11.36 13.56
N LEU A 85 -28.75 -10.98 14.54
CA LEU A 85 -27.66 -11.81 15.08
C LEU A 85 -28.13 -12.79 16.16
N SER A 86 -29.25 -12.55 16.83
CA SER A 86 -29.78 -13.40 17.92
C SER A 86 -30.20 -14.80 17.46
N SER A 87 -30.33 -15.01 16.15
CA SER A 87 -30.70 -16.30 15.59
C SER A 87 -29.47 -17.22 15.51
N GLY A 88 -29.29 -18.10 16.50
CA GLY A 88 -28.34 -19.21 16.44
C GLY A 88 -26.86 -18.79 16.27
N ARG A 89 -26.19 -19.30 15.23
CA ARG A 89 -24.75 -19.08 14.95
C ARG A 89 -24.47 -17.84 14.09
N ASN A 90 -25.48 -17.04 13.75
CA ASN A 90 -25.33 -15.90 12.84
C ASN A 90 -24.33 -14.85 13.35
N TRP A 91 -24.21 -14.68 14.67
CA TRP A 91 -23.23 -13.77 15.27
C TRP A 91 -21.76 -14.19 15.00
N LEU A 92 -21.46 -15.50 14.97
CA LEU A 92 -20.11 -15.99 14.64
C LEU A 92 -19.75 -15.69 13.19
N ILE A 93 -20.70 -15.93 12.28
CA ILE A 93 -20.53 -15.64 10.84
C ILE A 93 -20.33 -14.13 10.64
N PHE A 94 -21.11 -13.31 11.33
CA PHE A 94 -20.98 -11.86 11.29
C PHE A 94 -19.59 -11.38 11.74
N ILE A 95 -19.09 -11.86 12.88
CA ILE A 95 -17.75 -11.51 13.38
C ILE A 95 -16.67 -11.93 12.38
N LEU A 96 -16.78 -13.14 11.83
CA LEU A 96 -15.81 -13.63 10.85
C LEU A 96 -15.77 -12.74 9.60
N ILE A 97 -16.93 -12.43 9.01
CA ILE A 97 -17.04 -11.55 7.85
C ILE A 97 -16.51 -10.15 8.17
N TYR A 98 -16.84 -9.63 9.35
CA TYR A 98 -16.39 -8.31 9.80
C TYR A 98 -14.86 -8.23 9.94
N LEU A 99 -14.24 -9.21 10.59
CA LEU A 99 -12.78 -9.28 10.73
C LEU A 99 -12.10 -9.44 9.38
N LEU A 100 -12.64 -10.25 8.48
CA LEU A 100 -12.13 -10.39 7.12
C LEU A 100 -12.23 -9.06 6.35
N GLY A 101 -13.36 -8.36 6.47
CA GLY A 101 -13.57 -7.05 5.86
C GLY A 101 -12.57 -6.00 6.33
N ILE A 102 -12.37 -5.86 7.64
CA ILE A 102 -11.36 -4.94 8.20
C ILE A 102 -9.97 -5.33 7.71
N THR A 103 -9.61 -6.62 7.83
CA THR A 103 -8.30 -7.10 7.42
C THR A 103 -8.04 -6.78 5.95
N PHE A 104 -9.03 -6.99 5.09
CA PHE A 104 -8.95 -6.70 3.66
C PHE A 104 -8.80 -5.19 3.39
N CYS A 105 -9.59 -4.34 4.04
CA CYS A 105 -9.48 -2.88 3.92
C CYS A 105 -8.09 -2.39 4.33
N LEU A 106 -7.57 -2.86 5.48
CA LEU A 106 -6.23 -2.52 5.94
C LEU A 106 -5.16 -3.01 4.97
N PHE A 107 -5.30 -4.26 4.49
CA PHE A 107 -4.36 -4.83 3.53
C PHE A 107 -4.28 -4.00 2.24
N LEU A 108 -5.44 -3.61 1.67
CA LEU A 108 -5.48 -2.75 0.50
C LEU A 108 -4.85 -1.38 0.78
N HIS A 109 -5.22 -0.74 1.90
CA HIS A 109 -4.67 0.55 2.30
C HIS A 109 -3.14 0.55 2.41
N PHE A 110 -2.57 -0.43 3.12
CA PHE A 110 -1.11 -0.53 3.25
C PHE A 110 -0.43 -0.88 1.94
N ARG A 111 -1.05 -1.69 1.08
CA ARG A 111 -0.53 -2.03 -0.24
C ARG A 111 -0.49 -0.81 -1.16
N GLU A 112 -1.55 -0.02 -1.21
CA GLU A 112 -1.60 1.23 -1.98
C GLU A 112 -0.57 2.23 -1.48
N LYS A 113 -0.46 2.40 -0.16
CA LYS A 113 0.53 3.30 0.45
C LYS A 113 1.96 2.88 0.13
N ALA A 114 2.26 1.58 0.17
CA ALA A 114 3.57 1.05 -0.20
C ALA A 114 3.88 1.28 -1.68
N TRP A 115 2.89 1.06 -2.56
CA TRP A 115 3.07 1.23 -4.00
C TRP A 115 3.28 2.70 -4.39
N ALA A 116 2.48 3.62 -3.84
CA ALA A 116 2.68 5.06 -4.04
C ALA A 116 4.07 5.51 -3.54
N ALA A 117 4.51 5.03 -2.39
CA ALA A 117 5.84 5.34 -1.87
C ALA A 117 6.96 4.85 -2.80
N SER A 118 6.86 3.63 -3.34
CA SER A 118 7.86 3.12 -4.28
C SER A 118 7.93 3.96 -5.57
N HIS A 119 6.79 4.36 -6.13
CA HIS A 119 6.77 5.19 -7.34
C HIS A 119 7.34 6.60 -7.08
N ILE A 120 7.05 7.19 -5.91
CA ILE A 120 7.61 8.47 -5.49
C ILE A 120 9.14 8.40 -5.44
N GLU A 121 9.72 7.38 -4.80
CA GLU A 121 11.17 7.21 -4.70
C GLU A 121 11.82 7.02 -6.09
N ILE A 122 11.22 6.21 -6.97
CA ILE A 122 11.72 6.02 -8.34
C ILE A 122 11.75 7.35 -9.12
N ILE A 123 10.68 8.14 -9.00
CA ILE A 123 10.60 9.45 -9.67
C ILE A 123 11.65 10.41 -9.11
N GLN A 124 11.83 10.44 -7.79
CA GLN A 124 12.86 11.27 -7.14
C GLN A 124 14.27 10.90 -7.61
N ASP A 125 14.58 9.61 -7.71
CA ASP A 125 15.85 9.13 -8.23
C ASP A 125 16.08 9.58 -9.68
N ILE A 126 15.06 9.46 -10.55
CA ILE A 126 15.16 9.90 -11.96
C ILE A 126 15.37 11.41 -12.06
N LEU A 127 14.62 12.21 -11.30
CA LEU A 127 14.75 13.66 -11.30
C LEU A 127 16.12 14.10 -10.76
N LYS A 128 16.64 13.41 -9.74
CA LYS A 128 17.98 13.61 -9.21
C LYS A 128 19.07 13.25 -10.23
N GLU A 129 18.93 12.15 -10.96
CA GLU A 129 19.84 11.76 -12.06
C GLU A 129 19.87 12.83 -13.18
N ARG A 130 18.77 13.54 -13.38
CA ARG A 130 18.65 14.66 -14.35
C ARG A 130 19.16 16.00 -13.81
N ASN A 131 19.70 16.06 -12.59
CA ASN A 131 20.05 17.29 -11.87
C ASN A 131 18.86 18.24 -11.65
N GLU A 132 17.64 17.71 -11.69
CA GLU A 132 16.42 18.47 -11.44
C GLU A 132 15.89 18.11 -10.04
N GLN A 133 16.20 18.93 -9.04
CA GLN A 133 15.70 18.67 -7.70
C GLN A 133 14.23 19.10 -7.56
N VAL A 134 13.41 18.20 -7.04
CA VAL A 134 12.12 18.60 -6.46
C VAL A 134 12.40 19.06 -5.05
N VAL A 135 12.37 20.37 -4.83
CA VAL A 135 12.53 20.95 -3.50
C VAL A 135 11.25 20.69 -2.71
N GLU A 136 11.20 19.54 -2.05
CA GLU A 136 10.24 19.29 -1.00
C GLU A 136 11.00 18.80 0.23
N LYS A 137 11.27 19.72 1.15
CA LYS A 137 11.57 19.37 2.55
C LYS A 137 10.34 18.63 3.06
N ILE A 138 10.44 17.31 3.11
CA ILE A 138 9.47 16.47 3.81
C ILE A 138 9.54 16.89 5.28
N ILE A 139 8.49 17.53 5.76
CA ILE A 139 8.25 17.73 7.19
C ILE A 139 7.77 16.37 7.71
N ASP A 140 8.48 15.87 8.73
CA ASP A 140 8.33 14.56 9.38
C ASP A 140 6.90 14.23 9.83
#